data_AF-A0A2V5Q299-F1
#
_entry.id   AF-A0A2V5Q299-F1
#
_cell.length_a   1.000
_cell.length_b   1.000
_cell.length_c   1.000
_cell.angle_alpha   90.00
_cell.angle_beta   90.00
_cell.angle_gamma   90.00
#
_symmetry.space_group_name_H-M   'P 1'
#
loop_
_entity.id
_entity.type
_entity.pdbx_description
1 polymer ?
#
loop_
_entity_poly.entity_id
_entity_poly.type
_entity_poly.pdbx_seq_one_letter_code
_entity_poly.pdbx_strand_id
1 'polypeptide(L)'
;MSKTVIAPLICQVCKKAKPPNSGMIAELIRPSLLEFIKKKLPDLDSKGFICLADLGEFRKDYIKEVLEDEIGELSALDQEVIESLEQHEILSADIEKQFERKLTFGERLSDRIAEFGGSWKFLITFGAVIVVWIGANAVLLATTAFDPYPFILLNLILSCLAAVQAPVIMMSQNRAEARDRLRAENDYKVNLKAELEIRHLHEKIDHLLRRQYNRLFEIQQIQIELLEEISRQKK
;
A
#
# COMPACT_ATOMS: atom_id res chain seq x y z
N MET A 1 -27.69 -29.19 63.00
CA MET A 1 -27.15 -29.10 61.62
C MET A 1 -25.64 -29.26 61.71
N SER A 2 -25.13 -30.36 61.17
CA SER A 2 -23.73 -30.81 61.33
C SER A 2 -22.78 -29.90 60.55
N LYS A 3 -21.81 -29.27 61.23
CA LYS A 3 -20.73 -28.53 60.59
C LYS A 3 -19.71 -29.56 60.07
N THR A 4 -19.74 -29.85 58.77
CA THR A 4 -18.70 -30.65 58.12
C THR A 4 -17.41 -29.83 58.10
N VAL A 5 -16.45 -30.18 58.96
CA VAL A 5 -15.13 -29.55 59.01
C VAL A 5 -14.32 -30.10 57.84
N ILE A 6 -14.22 -29.34 56.75
CA ILE A 6 -13.42 -29.72 55.59
C ILE A 6 -11.95 -29.40 55.87
N ALA A 7 -11.05 -30.35 55.63
CA ALA A 7 -9.61 -30.17 55.87
C ALA A 7 -9.03 -29.02 55.02
N PRO A 8 -8.15 -28.17 55.57
CA PRO A 8 -7.56 -27.06 54.84
C PRO A 8 -6.53 -27.57 53.82
N LEU A 9 -6.58 -27.03 52.59
CA LEU A 9 -5.61 -27.31 51.52
C LEU A 9 -4.50 -26.25 51.55
N ILE A 10 -3.27 -26.64 51.23
CA ILE A 10 -2.12 -25.74 51.20
C ILE A 10 -1.98 -25.18 49.78
N CYS A 11 -1.98 -23.86 49.65
CA CYS A 11 -1.69 -23.20 48.37
C CYS A 11 -0.23 -23.43 47.97
N GLN A 12 0.05 -23.88 46.76
CA GLN A 12 1.42 -24.09 46.27
C GLN A 12 2.19 -22.79 46.02
N VAL A 13 1.48 -21.66 45.84
CA VAL A 13 2.09 -20.34 45.62
C VAL A 13 2.41 -19.67 46.96
N CYS A 14 1.40 -19.33 47.77
CA CYS A 14 1.64 -18.65 49.05
C CYS A 14 1.98 -19.57 50.24
N LYS A 15 1.96 -20.91 50.07
CA LYS A 15 2.24 -21.92 51.12
C LYS A 15 1.34 -21.85 52.36
N LYS A 16 0.23 -21.10 52.30
CA LYS A 16 -0.73 -20.94 53.42
C LYS A 16 -1.85 -21.97 53.32
N ALA A 17 -2.27 -22.47 54.49
CA ALA A 17 -3.46 -23.31 54.63
C ALA A 17 -4.72 -22.48 54.39
N LYS A 18 -5.54 -22.90 53.44
CA LYS A 18 -6.73 -22.20 52.97
C LYS A 18 -7.91 -23.16 52.89
N PRO A 19 -9.15 -22.68 53.11
CA PRO A 19 -10.31 -23.52 52.95
C PRO A 19 -10.43 -23.98 51.49
N PRO A 20 -10.84 -25.22 51.21
CA PRO A 20 -10.89 -25.79 49.86
C PRO A 20 -11.80 -25.02 48.91
N ASN A 21 -12.76 -24.24 49.41
CA ASN A 21 -13.65 -23.39 48.61
C ASN A 21 -13.03 -22.03 48.20
N SER A 22 -11.75 -21.79 48.52
CA SER A 22 -11.05 -20.51 48.29
C SER A 22 -9.90 -20.58 47.27
N GLY A 23 -9.94 -21.58 46.40
CA GLY A 23 -8.91 -21.81 45.39
C GLY A 23 -9.34 -22.84 44.36
N MET A 24 -8.44 -23.09 43.41
CA MET A 24 -8.63 -23.97 42.27
C MET A 24 -7.51 -25.00 42.21
N ILE A 25 -7.79 -26.17 41.63
CA ILE A 25 -6.79 -27.17 41.31
C ILE A 25 -6.14 -26.79 39.99
N ALA A 26 -4.81 -26.94 39.89
CA ALA A 26 -4.04 -26.56 38.71
C ALA A 26 -4.61 -27.16 37.41
N GLU A 27 -5.06 -28.42 37.41
CA GLU A 27 -5.67 -29.09 36.25
C GLU A 27 -6.97 -28.43 35.73
N LEU A 28 -7.67 -27.66 36.56
CA LEU A 28 -8.88 -26.92 36.18
C LEU A 28 -8.57 -25.51 35.63
N ILE A 29 -7.32 -25.06 35.67
CA ILE A 29 -6.90 -23.76 35.15
C ILE A 29 -6.70 -23.86 33.64
N ARG A 30 -7.14 -22.81 32.92
CA ARG A 30 -6.97 -22.68 31.47
C ARG A 30 -5.51 -22.93 31.01
N PRO A 31 -5.28 -23.67 29.90
CA PRO A 31 -3.94 -24.06 29.46
C PRO A 31 -2.96 -22.89 29.25
N SER A 32 -3.42 -21.81 28.61
CA SER A 32 -2.60 -20.64 28.28
C SER A 32 -2.07 -19.90 29.53
N LEU A 33 -2.91 -19.79 30.56
CA LEU A 33 -2.53 -19.21 31.84
C LEU A 33 -1.66 -20.20 32.65
N LEU A 34 -1.92 -21.50 32.52
CA LEU A 34 -1.14 -22.53 33.19
C LEU A 34 0.29 -22.64 32.64
N GLU A 35 0.48 -22.48 31.33
CA GLU A 35 1.81 -22.37 30.72
C GLU A 35 2.56 -21.13 31.21
N PHE A 36 1.87 -19.99 31.31
CA PHE A 36 2.44 -18.77 31.88
C PHE A 36 2.85 -18.93 33.35
N ILE A 37 1.98 -19.56 34.16
CA ILE A 37 2.28 -19.84 35.56
C ILE A 37 3.43 -20.82 35.67
N LYS A 38 3.49 -21.88 34.84
CA LYS A 38 4.61 -22.84 34.80
C LYS A 38 5.94 -22.19 34.38
N LYS A 39 5.91 -21.22 33.46
CA LYS A 39 7.08 -20.43 33.06
C LYS A 39 7.67 -19.64 34.25
N LYS A 40 6.82 -19.14 35.16
CA LYS A 40 7.24 -18.44 36.38
C LYS A 40 7.45 -19.36 37.59
N LEU A 41 6.81 -20.51 37.64
CA LEU A 41 6.81 -21.46 38.77
C LEU A 41 6.87 -22.91 38.25
N PRO A 42 8.09 -23.41 37.93
CA PRO A 42 8.28 -24.71 37.28
C PRO A 42 7.96 -25.92 38.17
N ASP A 43 7.94 -25.75 39.50
CA ASP A 43 7.65 -26.83 40.48
C ASP A 43 6.14 -27.04 40.75
N LEU A 44 5.25 -26.47 39.94
CA LEU A 44 3.80 -26.59 40.13
C LEU A 44 3.32 -28.01 39.82
N ASP A 45 2.76 -28.68 40.83
CA ASP A 45 2.18 -30.03 40.66
C ASP A 45 0.85 -29.96 39.89
N SER A 46 0.60 -30.94 39.03
CA SER A 46 -0.60 -31.00 38.18
C SER A 46 -1.90 -31.05 39.00
N LYS A 47 -1.84 -31.54 40.24
CA LYS A 47 -2.96 -31.59 41.20
C LYS A 47 -2.85 -30.55 42.32
N GLY A 48 -1.94 -29.59 42.17
CA GLY A 48 -1.68 -28.55 43.15
C GLY A 48 -2.86 -27.61 43.36
N PHE A 49 -3.11 -27.22 44.60
CA PHE A 49 -4.11 -26.20 44.94
C PHE A 49 -3.49 -24.80 44.87
N ILE A 50 -4.15 -23.86 44.18
CA ILE A 50 -3.78 -22.45 44.11
C ILE A 50 -4.94 -21.61 44.65
N CYS A 51 -4.66 -20.70 45.58
CA CYS A 51 -5.71 -19.84 46.13
C CYS A 51 -6.12 -18.73 45.13
N LEU A 52 -7.36 -18.25 45.24
CA LEU A 52 -7.92 -17.25 44.31
C LEU A 52 -7.15 -15.92 44.30
N ALA A 53 -6.55 -15.53 45.42
CA ALA A 53 -5.78 -14.28 45.51
C ALA A 53 -4.50 -14.34 44.65
N ASP A 54 -3.71 -15.40 44.81
CA ASP A 54 -2.48 -15.60 44.06
C ASP A 54 -2.77 -15.82 42.56
N LEU A 55 -3.83 -16.58 42.26
CA LEU A 55 -4.26 -16.81 40.87
C LEU A 55 -4.69 -15.50 40.19
N GLY A 56 -5.33 -14.59 40.93
CA GLY A 56 -5.73 -13.27 40.43
C GLY A 56 -4.54 -12.38 40.06
N GLU A 57 -3.40 -12.52 40.75
CA GLU A 57 -2.19 -11.75 40.47
C GLU A 57 -1.48 -12.28 39.21
N PHE A 58 -1.37 -13.60 39.05
CA PHE A 58 -0.86 -14.21 37.82
C PHE A 58 -1.70 -13.88 36.59
N ARG A 59 -3.03 -13.77 36.73
CA ARG A 59 -3.91 -13.33 35.63
C ARG A 59 -3.60 -11.91 35.17
N LYS A 60 -3.33 -10.99 36.10
CA LYS A 60 -2.99 -9.59 35.75
C LYS A 60 -1.66 -9.50 35.01
N ASP A 61 -0.64 -10.21 35.50
CA ASP A 61 0.67 -10.25 34.85
C ASP A 61 0.60 -10.83 33.43
N TYR A 62 -0.17 -11.90 33.25
CA TYR A 62 -0.37 -12.52 31.94
C TYR A 62 -1.00 -11.54 30.94
N ILE A 63 -2.03 -10.79 31.36
CA ILE A 63 -2.68 -9.79 30.51
C ILE A 63 -1.70 -8.69 30.10
N LYS A 64 -0.81 -8.26 31.01
CA LYS A 64 0.15 -7.20 30.72
C LYS A 64 1.19 -7.61 29.68
N GLU A 65 1.76 -8.81 29.79
CA GLU A 65 2.78 -9.32 28.83
C GLU A 65 2.17 -9.50 27.43
N VAL A 66 0.92 -9.97 27.34
CA VAL A 66 0.22 -10.13 26.05
C VAL A 66 -0.04 -8.78 25.36
N LEU A 67 -0.31 -7.70 26.11
CA LEU A 67 -0.55 -6.37 25.56
C LEU A 67 0.72 -5.68 25.06
N GLU A 68 1.87 -5.91 25.72
CA GLU A 68 3.15 -5.32 25.31
C GLU A 68 3.68 -5.91 23.99
N ASP A 69 3.49 -7.21 23.76
CA ASP A 69 3.86 -7.88 22.50
C ASP A 69 3.05 -7.36 21.28
N GLU A 70 1.76 -7.03 21.46
CA GLU A 70 0.89 -6.56 20.36
C GLU A 70 1.26 -5.16 19.84
N ILE A 71 1.76 -4.27 20.71
CA ILE A 71 2.16 -2.90 20.32
C ILE A 71 3.46 -2.93 19.51
N GLY A 72 4.35 -3.88 19.79
CA GLY A 72 5.59 -4.08 19.03
C GLY A 72 5.38 -4.57 17.60
N GLU A 73 4.40 -5.46 17.38
CA GLU A 73 4.09 -6.00 16.04
C GLU A 73 3.53 -4.93 15.08
N LEU A 74 2.73 -3.97 15.59
CA LEU A 74 2.14 -2.91 14.76
C LEU A 74 3.20 -1.93 14.20
N SER A 75 4.22 -1.58 14.98
CA SER A 75 5.26 -0.63 14.56
C SER A 75 6.16 -1.16 13.43
N ALA A 76 6.34 -2.49 13.32
CA ALA A 76 7.15 -3.09 12.27
C ALA A 76 6.43 -3.10 10.92
N LEU A 77 5.11 -3.26 10.93
CA LEU A 77 4.29 -3.30 9.72
C LEU A 77 4.22 -1.93 9.03
N ASP A 78 4.12 -0.84 9.79
CA ASP A 78 4.11 0.53 9.25
C ASP A 78 5.41 0.87 8.49
N GLN A 79 6.53 0.35 8.97
CA GLN A 79 7.84 0.60 8.38
C GLN A 79 8.04 -0.17 7.05
N GLU A 80 7.50 -1.38 6.95
CA GLU A 80 7.47 -2.18 5.72
C GLU A 80 6.62 -1.50 4.62
N VAL A 81 5.51 -0.88 4.99
CA VAL A 81 4.64 -0.15 4.04
C VAL A 81 5.37 1.06 3.45
N ILE A 82 6.08 1.84 4.27
CA ILE A 82 6.84 3.02 3.80
C ILE A 82 7.93 2.62 2.79
N GLU A 83 8.67 1.55 3.06
CA GLU A 83 9.74 1.08 2.19
C GLU A 83 9.22 0.62 0.80
N SER A 84 8.02 0.05 0.75
CA SER A 84 7.38 -0.36 -0.51
C SER A 84 6.89 0.81 -1.38
N LEU A 85 6.56 1.95 -0.78
CA LEU A 85 6.13 3.16 -1.50
C LEU A 85 7.31 3.85 -2.18
N GLU A 86 8.47 3.94 -1.54
CA GLU A 86 9.69 4.54 -2.13
C GLU A 86 10.17 3.76 -3.37
N GLN A 87 10.03 2.43 -3.37
CA GLN A 87 10.42 1.59 -4.52
C GLN A 87 9.56 1.85 -5.77
N HIS A 88 8.33 2.34 -5.61
CA HIS A 88 7.40 2.56 -6.72
C HIS A 88 7.76 3.78 -7.58
N GLU A 89 8.22 4.89 -6.97
CA GLU A 89 8.60 6.10 -7.72
C GLU A 89 9.83 5.88 -8.61
N ILE A 90 10.74 5.01 -8.17
CA ILE A 90 11.99 4.70 -8.89
C ILE A 90 11.70 3.95 -10.19
N LEU A 91 10.70 3.06 -10.20
CA LEU A 91 10.37 2.23 -11.36
C LEU A 91 9.82 3.04 -12.54
N SER A 92 8.94 4.00 -12.27
CA SER A 92 8.30 4.85 -13.30
C SER A 92 9.31 5.77 -14.01
N ALA A 93 10.31 6.26 -13.28
CA ALA A 93 11.34 7.16 -13.82
C ALA A 93 12.36 6.45 -14.74
N ASP A 94 12.54 5.13 -14.59
CA ASP A 94 13.50 4.37 -15.41
C ASP A 94 12.97 4.10 -16.83
N ILE A 95 11.66 3.89 -16.97
CA ILE A 95 11.02 3.54 -18.25
C ILE A 95 11.15 4.69 -19.26
N GLU A 96 10.92 5.93 -18.83
CA GLU A 96 11.04 7.10 -19.71
C GLU A 96 12.48 7.26 -20.22
N LYS A 97 13.47 7.09 -19.33
CA LYS A 97 14.89 7.18 -19.67
C LYS A 97 15.33 6.07 -20.62
N GLN A 98 14.78 4.87 -20.49
CA GLN A 98 15.05 3.77 -21.42
C GLN A 98 14.49 4.05 -22.83
N PHE A 99 13.35 4.72 -22.93
CA PHE A 99 12.76 5.08 -24.21
C PHE A 99 13.58 6.16 -24.95
N GLU A 100 13.98 7.23 -24.25
CA GLU A 100 14.79 8.30 -24.85
C GLU A 100 16.18 7.83 -25.33
N ARG A 101 16.78 6.85 -24.63
CA ARG A 101 18.08 6.29 -25.00
C ARG A 101 18.05 5.52 -26.32
N LYS A 102 16.89 5.05 -26.78
CA LYS A 102 16.75 4.26 -28.01
C LYS A 102 16.52 5.10 -29.27
N LEU A 103 16.32 6.42 -29.17
CA LEU A 103 16.01 7.27 -30.31
C LEU A 103 17.21 7.49 -31.23
N THR A 104 17.01 7.23 -32.52
CA THR A 104 17.98 7.54 -33.58
C THR A 104 18.05 9.04 -33.87
N PHE A 105 19.11 9.47 -34.57
CA PHE A 105 19.28 10.88 -34.94
C PHE A 105 18.11 11.42 -35.79
N GLY A 106 17.62 10.62 -36.73
CA GLY A 106 16.49 11.00 -37.59
C GLY A 106 15.19 11.17 -36.79
N GLU A 107 14.92 10.29 -35.84
CA GLU A 107 13.74 10.38 -34.98
C GLU A 107 13.77 11.62 -34.07
N ARG A 108 14.94 11.94 -33.52
CA ARG A 108 15.14 13.17 -32.71
C ARG A 108 14.94 14.43 -33.53
N LEU A 109 15.39 14.43 -34.78
CA LEU A 109 15.17 15.56 -35.69
C LEU A 109 13.69 15.71 -36.05
N SER A 110 13.01 14.61 -36.37
CA SER A 110 11.57 14.60 -36.65
C SER A 110 10.73 15.12 -35.49
N ASP A 111 11.06 14.75 -34.24
CA ASP A 111 10.35 15.29 -33.07
C ASP A 111 10.51 16.80 -32.93
N ARG A 112 11.73 17.33 -33.08
CA ARG A 112 11.94 18.78 -33.03
C ARG A 112 11.21 19.52 -34.16
N ILE A 113 11.18 18.94 -35.36
CA ILE A 113 10.46 19.52 -36.50
C ILE A 113 8.95 19.51 -36.24
N ALA A 114 8.41 18.43 -35.67
CA ALA A 114 7.00 18.34 -35.31
C ALA A 114 6.63 19.32 -34.18
N GLU A 115 7.44 19.43 -33.13
CA GLU A 115 7.25 20.40 -32.03
C GLU A 115 7.29 21.85 -32.52
N PHE A 116 8.25 22.17 -33.39
CA PHE A 116 8.36 23.51 -33.98
C PHE A 116 7.18 23.82 -34.90
N GLY A 117 6.81 22.87 -35.77
CA GLY A 117 5.69 23.00 -36.69
C GLY A 117 4.32 23.07 -35.99
N GLY A 118 4.19 22.50 -34.79
CA GLY A 118 2.98 22.55 -33.96
C GLY A 118 2.83 23.82 -33.12
N SER A 119 3.78 24.75 -33.17
CA SER A 119 3.74 25.97 -32.35
C SER A 119 2.84 27.06 -32.93
N TRP A 120 2.01 27.67 -32.09
CA TRP A 120 1.21 28.87 -32.46
C TRP A 120 2.06 30.02 -32.98
N LYS A 121 3.27 30.21 -32.44
CA LYS A 121 4.19 31.26 -32.88
C LYS A 121 4.70 31.02 -34.31
N PHE A 122 4.96 29.75 -34.66
CA PHE A 122 5.38 29.37 -35.99
C PHE A 122 4.24 29.63 -36.99
N LEU A 123 3.02 29.20 -36.68
CA LEU A 123 1.85 29.36 -37.55
C LEU A 123 1.57 30.85 -37.88
N ILE A 124 1.63 31.72 -36.88
CA ILE A 124 1.42 33.17 -37.07
C ILE A 124 2.54 33.79 -37.90
N THR A 125 3.80 33.47 -37.61
CA THR A 125 4.96 34.02 -38.34
C THR A 125 4.97 33.54 -39.79
N PHE A 126 4.69 32.25 -40.02
CA PHE A 126 4.61 31.65 -41.34
C PHE A 126 3.47 32.27 -42.18
N GLY A 127 2.29 32.46 -41.58
CA GLY A 127 1.19 33.16 -42.23
C GLY A 127 1.53 34.62 -42.58
N ALA A 128 2.20 35.34 -41.68
CA ALA A 128 2.65 36.70 -41.95
C ALA A 128 3.64 36.77 -43.11
N VAL A 129 4.59 35.83 -43.20
CA VAL A 129 5.53 35.73 -44.33
C VAL A 129 4.80 35.52 -45.65
N ILE A 130 3.78 34.64 -45.68
CA ILE A 130 2.95 34.42 -46.87
C ILE A 130 2.23 35.70 -47.29
N VAL A 131 1.61 36.41 -46.33
CA VAL A 131 0.90 37.69 -46.62
C VAL A 131 1.88 38.74 -47.16
N VAL A 132 3.07 38.86 -46.57
CA VAL A 132 4.12 39.78 -47.05
C VAL A 132 4.60 39.39 -48.44
N TRP A 133 4.78 38.10 -48.73
CA TRP A 133 5.19 37.60 -50.05
C TRP A 133 4.16 37.95 -51.13
N ILE A 134 2.87 37.70 -50.84
CA ILE A 134 1.76 38.03 -51.73
C ILE A 134 1.69 39.55 -51.94
N GLY A 135 1.75 40.34 -50.87
CA GLY A 135 1.71 41.80 -50.95
C GLY A 135 2.86 42.40 -51.75
N ALA A 136 4.08 41.87 -51.57
CA ALA A 136 5.26 42.31 -52.30
C ALA A 136 5.17 42.01 -53.80
N ASN A 137 4.75 40.80 -54.18
CA ASN A 137 4.63 40.41 -55.59
C ASN A 137 3.41 41.02 -56.29
N ALA A 138 2.31 41.25 -55.57
CA ALA A 138 1.08 41.82 -56.14
C ALA A 138 1.12 43.35 -56.28
N VAL A 139 1.70 44.08 -55.33
CA VAL A 139 1.61 45.55 -55.25
C VAL A 139 2.93 46.25 -55.56
N LEU A 140 4.05 45.76 -55.02
CA LEU A 140 5.34 46.46 -55.09
C LEU A 140 6.14 46.15 -56.37
N LEU A 141 5.98 44.95 -56.93
CA LEU A 141 6.70 44.49 -58.11
C LEU A 141 5.80 44.29 -59.33
N ALA A 142 4.64 44.96 -59.42
CA ALA A 142 3.64 44.72 -60.47
C ALA A 142 4.16 44.78 -61.92
N THR A 143 5.28 45.47 -62.19
CA THR A 143 5.92 45.57 -63.51
C THR A 143 7.10 44.60 -63.72
N THR A 144 7.66 44.02 -62.66
CA THR A 144 8.80 43.07 -62.66
C THR A 144 8.60 42.00 -61.58
N ALA A 145 7.41 41.41 -61.54
CA ALA A 145 7.03 40.49 -60.46
C ALA A 145 7.85 39.20 -60.55
N PHE A 146 8.47 38.82 -59.43
CA PHE A 146 9.26 37.59 -59.32
C PHE A 146 8.37 36.35 -59.35
N ASP A 147 7.18 36.43 -58.73
CA ASP A 147 6.14 35.40 -58.75
C ASP A 147 4.78 36.06 -59.07
N PRO A 148 4.45 36.30 -60.37
CA PRO A 148 3.20 36.91 -60.77
C PRO A 148 1.99 36.05 -60.39
N TYR A 149 0.84 36.68 -60.17
CA TYR A 149 -0.44 35.97 -60.00
C TYR A 149 -0.64 34.99 -61.18
N PRO A 150 -0.79 33.67 -60.96
CA PRO A 150 -1.35 32.98 -59.79
C PRO A 150 -0.36 32.36 -58.76
N PHE A 151 0.86 32.91 -58.60
CA PHE A 151 1.86 32.50 -57.60
C PHE A 151 2.33 31.04 -57.69
N ILE A 152 2.86 30.64 -58.85
CA ILE A 152 3.26 29.24 -59.12
C ILE A 152 4.41 28.81 -58.21
N LEU A 153 5.38 29.70 -57.97
CA LEU A 153 6.56 29.36 -57.18
C LEU A 153 6.23 29.18 -55.70
N LEU A 154 5.40 30.08 -55.14
CA LEU A 154 4.88 29.93 -53.79
C LEU A 154 4.11 28.62 -53.62
N ASN A 155 3.22 28.30 -54.55
CA ASN A 155 2.43 27.06 -54.54
C ASN A 155 3.31 25.81 -54.58
N LEU A 156 4.36 25.80 -55.42
CA LEU A 156 5.30 24.69 -55.50
C LEU A 156 6.04 24.47 -54.17
N ILE A 157 6.55 25.54 -53.55
CA ILE A 157 7.27 25.48 -52.28
C ILE A 157 6.35 24.98 -51.16
N LEU A 158 5.15 25.54 -51.03
CA LEU A 158 4.17 25.12 -50.03
C LEU A 158 3.78 23.65 -50.18
N SER A 159 3.57 23.20 -51.42
CA SER A 159 3.22 21.80 -51.71
C SER A 159 4.35 20.84 -51.35
N CYS A 160 5.60 21.20 -51.68
CA CYS A 160 6.78 20.41 -51.31
C CYS A 160 6.97 20.37 -49.79
N LEU A 161 6.80 21.51 -49.12
CA LEU A 161 6.89 21.60 -47.66
C LEU A 161 5.85 20.72 -46.98
N ALA A 162 4.59 20.80 -47.41
CA ALA A 162 3.50 19.98 -46.87
C ALA A 162 3.72 18.47 -47.11
N ALA A 163 4.21 18.10 -48.29
CA ALA A 163 4.49 16.71 -48.65
C ALA A 163 5.58 16.08 -47.76
N VAL A 164 6.61 16.85 -47.39
CA VAL A 164 7.66 16.39 -46.45
C VAL A 164 7.16 16.43 -45.00
N GLN A 165 6.34 17.42 -44.66
CA GLN A 165 5.87 17.62 -43.30
C GLN A 165 4.91 16.52 -42.83
N ALA A 166 3.99 16.06 -43.68
CA ALA A 166 2.99 15.06 -43.28
C ALA A 166 3.60 13.73 -42.78
N PRO A 167 4.58 13.11 -43.47
CA PRO A 167 5.28 11.93 -42.97
C PRO A 167 6.06 12.19 -41.68
N VAL A 168 6.70 13.35 -41.54
CA VAL A 168 7.46 13.71 -40.33
C VAL A 168 6.53 13.82 -39.12
N ILE A 169 5.38 14.48 -39.29
CA ILE A 169 4.34 14.54 -38.26
C ILE A 169 3.84 13.14 -37.92
N MET A 170 3.53 12.31 -38.93
CA MET A 170 3.03 10.95 -38.72
C MET A 170 4.05 10.06 -38.00
N MET A 171 5.35 10.21 -38.31
CA MET A 171 6.43 9.49 -37.61
C MET A 171 6.55 9.91 -36.14
N SER A 172 6.41 11.21 -35.85
CA SER A 172 6.42 11.71 -34.46
C SER A 172 5.16 11.28 -33.70
N GLN A 173 3.99 11.30 -34.35
CA GLN A 173 2.72 10.80 -33.77
C GLN A 173 2.77 9.31 -33.46
N ASN A 174 3.17 8.46 -34.41
CA ASN A 174 3.29 7.01 -34.19
C ASN A 174 4.25 6.70 -33.01
N ARG A 175 5.31 7.51 -32.85
CA ARG A 175 6.25 7.37 -31.73
C ARG A 175 5.64 7.83 -30.40
N ALA A 176 4.91 8.94 -30.39
CA ALA A 176 4.19 9.40 -29.21
C ALA A 176 3.16 8.35 -28.75
N GLU A 177 2.37 7.81 -29.68
CA GLU A 177 1.41 6.73 -29.40
C GLU A 177 2.08 5.46 -28.87
N ALA A 178 3.24 5.06 -29.43
CA ALA A 178 3.99 3.93 -28.93
C ALA A 178 4.48 4.14 -27.49
N ARG A 179 4.96 5.36 -27.17
CA ARG A 179 5.35 5.73 -25.80
C ARG A 179 4.15 5.69 -24.85
N ASP A 180 3.03 6.29 -25.25
CA ASP A 180 1.83 6.36 -24.44
C ASP A 180 1.23 4.96 -24.19
N ARG A 181 1.28 4.07 -25.19
CA ARG A 181 0.88 2.67 -25.03
C ARG A 181 1.74 1.95 -24.00
N LEU A 182 3.07 2.11 -24.04
CA LEU A 182 3.98 1.49 -23.08
C LEU A 182 3.76 2.01 -21.67
N ARG A 183 3.53 3.32 -21.51
CA ARG A 183 3.17 3.92 -20.21
C ARG A 183 1.86 3.34 -19.69
N ALA A 184 0.82 3.28 -20.52
CA ALA A 184 -0.47 2.70 -20.14
C ALA A 184 -0.37 1.21 -19.76
N GLU A 185 0.40 0.41 -20.50
CA GLU A 185 0.67 -0.99 -20.16
C GLU A 185 1.39 -1.14 -18.81
N ASN A 186 2.32 -0.24 -18.50
CA ASN A 186 3.02 -0.24 -17.23
C ASN A 186 2.12 0.20 -16.07
N ASP A 187 1.37 1.29 -16.24
CA ASP A 187 0.41 1.78 -15.24
C ASP A 187 -0.65 0.72 -14.94
N TYR A 188 -1.10 -0.01 -15.96
CA TYR A 188 -2.00 -1.16 -15.79
C TYR A 188 -1.37 -2.26 -14.93
N LYS A 189 -0.09 -2.63 -15.17
CA LYS A 189 0.62 -3.64 -14.37
C LYS A 189 0.81 -3.19 -12.92
N VAL A 190 1.15 -1.92 -12.71
CA VAL A 190 1.28 -1.32 -11.38
C VAL A 190 -0.05 -1.37 -10.64
N ASN A 191 -1.14 -0.98 -11.29
CA ASN A 191 -2.49 -1.02 -10.70
C ASN A 191 -2.90 -2.45 -10.34
N LEU A 192 -2.71 -3.42 -11.24
CA LEU A 192 -2.99 -4.83 -10.95
C LEU A 192 -2.17 -5.35 -9.77
N LYS A 193 -0.89 -4.97 -9.68
CA LYS A 193 -0.03 -5.34 -8.56
C LYS A 193 -0.54 -4.73 -7.25
N ALA A 194 -0.91 -3.45 -7.26
CA ALA A 194 -1.49 -2.77 -6.10
C ALA A 194 -2.81 -3.41 -5.66
N GLU A 195 -3.68 -3.82 -6.60
CA GLU A 195 -4.92 -4.55 -6.29
C GLU A 195 -4.63 -5.88 -5.58
N LEU A 196 -3.64 -6.63 -6.07
CA LEU A 196 -3.21 -7.89 -5.45
C LEU A 196 -2.62 -7.67 -4.05
N GLU A 197 -1.80 -6.64 -3.86
CA GLU A 197 -1.24 -6.26 -2.56
C GLU A 197 -2.35 -5.86 -1.58
N ILE A 198 -3.33 -5.06 -2.00
CA ILE A 198 -4.50 -4.69 -1.18
C ILE A 198 -5.30 -5.93 -0.79
N ARG A 199 -5.50 -6.87 -1.72
CA ARG A 199 -6.21 -8.15 -1.43
C ARG A 199 -5.44 -8.98 -0.40
N HIS A 200 -4.13 -9.07 -0.54
CA HIS A 200 -3.27 -9.77 0.42
C HIS A 200 -3.27 -9.10 1.80
N LEU A 201 -3.26 -7.76 1.85
CA LEU A 201 -3.41 -7.02 3.11
C LEU A 201 -4.78 -7.28 3.75
N HIS A 202 -5.87 -7.32 2.97
CA HIS A 202 -7.20 -7.69 3.47
C HIS A 202 -7.21 -9.09 4.07
N GLU A 203 -6.60 -10.07 3.41
CA GLU A 203 -6.50 -11.44 3.95
C GLU A 203 -5.71 -11.49 5.28
N LYS A 204 -4.61 -10.72 5.39
CA LYS A 204 -3.86 -10.60 6.65
C LYS A 204 -4.70 -9.92 7.74
N ILE A 205 -5.42 -8.85 7.42
CA ILE A 205 -6.30 -8.14 8.36
C ILE A 205 -7.40 -9.09 8.85
N ASP A 206 -8.04 -9.83 7.95
CA ASP A 206 -9.07 -10.82 8.31
C ASP A 206 -8.51 -11.91 9.22
N HIS A 207 -7.28 -12.37 8.96
CA HIS A 207 -6.59 -13.33 9.82
C HIS A 207 -6.33 -12.75 11.22
N LEU A 208 -5.83 -11.51 11.32
CA LEU A 208 -5.61 -10.82 12.59
C LEU A 208 -6.93 -10.59 13.35
N LEU A 209 -7.98 -10.13 12.67
CA LEU A 209 -9.31 -9.93 13.25
C LEU A 209 -9.89 -11.23 13.80
N ARG A 210 -9.78 -12.34 13.07
CA ARG A 210 -10.19 -13.67 13.56
C ARG A 210 -9.45 -14.05 14.85
N ARG A 211 -8.14 -13.80 14.92
CA ARG A 211 -7.34 -14.06 16.12
C ARG A 211 -7.82 -13.19 17.30
N GLN A 212 -8.08 -11.91 17.07
CA GLN A 212 -8.62 -10.98 18.07
C GLN A 212 -10.02 -11.40 18.54
N TYR A 213 -10.91 -11.81 17.65
CA TYR A 213 -12.24 -12.30 18.01
C TYR A 213 -12.18 -13.58 18.86
N ASN A 214 -11.32 -14.53 18.52
CA ASN A 214 -11.12 -15.73 19.33
C ASN A 214 -10.64 -15.38 20.75
N ARG A 215 -9.69 -14.44 20.86
CA ARG A 215 -9.21 -13.94 22.16
C ARG A 215 -10.31 -13.23 22.96
N LEU A 216 -11.13 -12.40 22.32
CA LEU A 216 -12.25 -11.74 22.98
C LEU A 216 -13.26 -12.76 23.51
N PHE A 217 -13.57 -13.79 22.72
CA PHE A 217 -14.46 -14.88 23.13
C PHE A 217 -13.89 -15.65 24.33
N GLU A 218 -12.58 -15.91 24.31
CA GLU A 218 -11.87 -16.52 25.43
C GLU A 218 -11.97 -15.69 26.72
N ILE A 219 -11.75 -14.38 26.63
CA ILE A 219 -11.89 -13.46 27.78
C ILE A 219 -13.34 -13.44 28.29
N GLN A 220 -14.32 -13.41 27.38
CA GLN A 220 -15.74 -13.46 27.74
C GLN A 220 -16.09 -14.73 28.51
N GLN A 221 -15.59 -15.89 28.07
CA GLN A 221 -15.81 -17.14 28.79
C GLN A 221 -15.23 -17.10 30.20
N ILE A 222 -14.01 -16.56 30.37
CA ILE A 222 -13.38 -16.42 31.68
C ILE A 222 -14.22 -15.50 32.59
N GLN A 223 -14.79 -14.42 32.05
CA GLN A 223 -15.67 -13.52 32.81
C GLN A 223 -16.95 -14.22 33.27
N ILE A 224 -17.57 -15.03 32.41
CA ILE A 224 -18.76 -15.82 32.76
C ILE A 224 -18.44 -16.81 33.87
N GLU A 225 -17.33 -17.55 33.74
CA GLU A 225 -16.87 -18.50 34.75
C GLU A 225 -16.60 -17.81 36.11
N LEU A 226 -15.96 -16.64 36.10
CA LEU A 226 -15.73 -15.85 37.32
C LEU A 226 -17.04 -15.38 37.96
N LEU A 227 -18.03 -14.96 37.17
CA LEU A 227 -19.36 -14.59 37.66
C LEU A 227 -20.07 -15.80 38.28
N GLU A 228 -19.96 -16.98 37.67
CA GLU A 228 -20.48 -18.23 38.24
C GLU A 228 -19.82 -18.58 39.57
N GLU A 229 -18.50 -18.47 39.68
CA GLU A 229 -17.77 -18.69 40.93
C GLU A 229 -18.22 -17.73 42.04
N ILE A 230 -18.33 -16.43 41.73
CA ILE A 230 -18.82 -15.42 42.69
C ILE A 230 -20.25 -15.75 43.11
N SER A 231 -21.11 -16.16 42.18
CA SER A 231 -22.49 -16.56 42.47
C SER A 231 -22.56 -17.80 43.38
N ARG A 232 -21.63 -18.75 43.22
CA ARG A 232 -21.50 -19.94 44.07
C ARG A 232 -20.97 -19.60 45.46
N GLN A 233 -20.02 -18.68 45.59
CA GLN A 233 -19.48 -18.24 46.88
C GLN A 233 -20.50 -17.45 47.73
N LYS A 234 -21.50 -16.84 47.09
CA LYS A 234 -22.58 -16.10 47.77
C LYS A 234 -23.72 -16.98 48.30
N LYS A 235 -23.75 -18.27 47.95
CA LYS A 235 -24.69 -19.29 48.45
C LYS A 235 -24.04 -20.10 49.57
#